data_AF-A0A971AYQ6-F1
#
_entry.id   AF-A0A971AYQ6-F1
#
_cell.length_a   1.000
_cell.length_b   1.000
_cell.length_c   1.000
_cell.angle_alpha   90.00
_cell.angle_beta   90.00
_cell.angle_gamma   90.00
#
_symmetry.space_group_name_H-M   'P 1'
#
loop_
_entity.id
_entity.type
_entity.pdbx_description
1 polymer ?
#
loop_
_entity_poly.entity_id
_entity_poly.type
_entity_poly.pdbx_seq_one_letter_code
_entity_poly.pdbx_strand_id
1 'polypeptide(L)' 'MSNIKITPAAPSDARELLEIYAPYVLNTAISFEYDVPSEQEFA' A
#
# COMPACT_ATOMS: atom_id res chain seq x y z
N MET A 1 -0.16 -0.45 25.90
CA MET A 1 -0.89 0.47 24.99
C MET A 1 0.07 0.85 23.88
N SER A 2 -0.30 0.62 22.62
CA SER A 2 0.55 0.98 21.49
C SER A 2 0.53 2.50 21.32
N ASN A 3 1.71 3.11 21.26
CA ASN A 3 1.85 4.54 21.03
C ASN A 3 1.63 4.80 19.53
N ILE A 4 0.45 5.28 19.15
CA ILE A 4 0.11 5.55 17.74
C ILE A 4 0.67 6.91 17.36
N LYS A 5 1.46 6.96 16.29
CA LYS A 5 2.00 8.19 15.70
C LYS A 5 1.48 8.31 14.27
N ILE A 6 0.92 9.46 13.93
CA ILE A 6 0.42 9.78 12.59
C ILE A 6 1.37 10.79 11.96
N THR A 7 1.85 10.50 10.74
CA THR A 7 2.75 11.38 9.98
C THR A 7 2.31 11.45 8.52
N PRO A 8 2.61 12.55 7.80
CA PRO A 8 2.42 12.61 6.35
C PRO A 8 3.24 11.54 5.65
N ALA A 9 2.65 10.89 4.64
CA ALA A 9 3.35 9.95 3.80
C ALA A 9 4.32 10.68 2.85
N ALA A 10 5.43 10.03 2.53
CA ALA A 10 6.39 10.45 1.53
C ALA A 10 6.64 9.30 0.52
N PRO A 11 7.18 9.60 -0.69
CA PRO A 11 7.50 8.56 -1.67
C PRO A 11 8.49 7.49 -1.16
N SER A 12 9.29 7.80 -0.13
CA SER A 12 10.16 6.83 0.54
C SER A 12 9.40 5.70 1.24
N ASP A 13 8.16 5.96 1.62
CA ASP A 13 7.30 5.02 2.37
C ASP A 13 6.54 4.08 1.43
N ALA A 14 6.70 4.25 0.10
CA ALA A 14 5.97 3.52 -0.93
C ALA A 14 6.03 2.01 -0.74
N ARG A 15 7.21 1.45 -0.39
CA ARG A 15 7.35 0.01 -0.13
C ARG A 15 6.44 -0.47 1.00
N GLU A 16 6.51 0.18 2.16
CA GLU A 16 5.76 -0.22 3.34
C GLU A 16 4.25 -0.03 3.15
N LEU A 17 3.85 1.06 2.48
CA LEU A 17 2.46 1.33 2.14
C LEU A 17 1.93 0.34 1.08
N LEU A 18 2.76 -0.06 0.12
CA LEU A 18 2.41 -1.06 -0.88
C LEU A 18 2.21 -2.44 -0.26
N GLU A 19 2.99 -2.82 0.75
CA GLU A 19 2.78 -4.08 1.49
C GLU A 19 1.42 -4.10 2.20
N ILE A 20 0.97 -2.95 2.72
CA ILE A 20 -0.37 -2.79 3.30
C ILE A 20 -1.45 -2.84 2.22
N TYR A 21 -1.19 -2.28 1.04
CA TYR A 21 -2.14 -2.21 -0.08
C TYR A 21 -2.29 -3.54 -0.84
N ALA A 22 -1.21 -4.31 -1.01
CA ALA A 22 -1.17 -5.57 -1.76
C ALA A 22 -2.31 -6.57 -1.43
N PRO A 23 -2.67 -6.84 -0.16
CA PRO A 23 -3.77 -7.76 0.14
C PRO A 23 -5.13 -7.26 -0.36
N TYR A 24 -5.33 -5.95 -0.55
CA TYR A 24 -6.55 -5.40 -1.11
C TYR A 24 -6.67 -5.73 -2.60
N VAL A 25 -5.56 -5.71 -3.35
CA VAL A 25 -5.54 -6.11 -4.76
C VAL A 25 -5.76 -7.61 -4.90
N LEU A 26 -5.02 -8.42 -4.12
CA LEU A 26 -5.01 -9.87 -4.30
C LEU A 26 -6.22 -10.60 -3.72
N ASN A 27 -6.79 -10.09 -2.62
CA ASN A 27 -7.76 -10.84 -1.82
C ASN A 27 -9.14 -10.21 -1.78
N THR A 28 -9.40 -9.19 -2.60
CA THR A 28 -10.72 -8.57 -2.68
C THR A 28 -11.19 -8.52 -4.12
N ALA A 29 -12.52 -8.52 -4.31
CA ALA A 29 -13.13 -8.43 -5.64
C ALA A 29 -13.12 -6.99 -6.19
N ILE A 30 -12.00 -6.27 -6.06
CA ILE A 30 -11.81 -4.96 -6.67
C ILE A 30 -11.60 -5.19 -8.18
N SER A 31 -12.58 -4.78 -8.98
CA SER A 31 -12.68 -5.09 -10.42
C SER A 31 -11.75 -4.28 -11.33
N PHE A 32 -10.74 -3.59 -10.79
CA PHE A 32 -9.93 -2.61 -11.54
C PHE A 32 -8.42 -2.88 -11.53
N GLU A 33 -7.90 -3.68 -10.59
CA GLU A 33 -6.49 -4.09 -10.57
C GLU A 33 -6.42 -5.62 -10.41
N TYR A 34 -5.72 -6.27 -11.34
CA TYR A 34 -5.55 -7.72 -11.34
C TYR A 34 -4.22 -8.15 -10.71
N ASP A 35 -3.24 -7.23 -10.68
CA ASP A 35 -1.88 -7.45 -10.21
C ASP A 35 -1.45 -6.27 -9.31
N VAL A 36 -0.62 -6.57 -8.31
CA VAL A 36 -0.06 -5.55 -7.39
C VAL A 36 0.90 -4.64 -8.19
N PRO A 37 0.77 -3.30 -8.11
CA PRO A 37 1.65 -2.39 -8.84
C PRO A 37 3.09 -2.47 -8.32
N SER A 38 4.07 -2.09 -9.14
CA SER A 38 5.45 -1.96 -8.67
C SER A 38 5.61 -0.75 -7.75
N GLU A 39 6.66 -0.73 -6.90
CA GLU A 39 6.94 0.42 -6.01
C GLU A 39 7.05 1.74 -6.77
N GLN A 40 7.59 1.73 -8.00
CA GLN A 40 7.75 2.94 -8.82
C GLN A 40 6.43 3.42 -9.42
N GLU A 41 5.50 2.52 -9.72
CA GLU A 41 4.15 2.88 -10.19
C GLU A 41 3.26 3.34 -9.04
N PHE A 42 3.56 2.90 -7.82
CA PHE A 42 2.82 3.24 -6.61
C PHE A 42 3.27 4.57 -5.97
N ALA A 43 4.55 4.95 -6.12
CA ALA A 43 5.18 6.10 -5.45
C ALA A 43 4.84 7.49 -6.01
#